data_AF-A0A3D3UJP1-F1
#
_entry.id   AF-A0A3D3UJP1-F1
#
_cell.length_a   1.000
_cell.length_b   1.000
_cell.length_c   1.000
_cell.angle_alpha   90.00
_cell.angle_beta   90.00
_cell.angle_gamma   90.00
#
_symmetry.space_group_name_H-M   'P 1'
#
loop_
_entity.id
_entity.type
_entity.pdbx_description
1 polymer ?
#
loop_
_entity_poly.entity_id
_entity_poly.type
_entity_poly.pdbx_seq_one_letter_code
_entity_poly.pdbx_strand_id
1 'polypeptide(L)'
;QLLIATAGFIAILLGVIFFACRMMGTRLTAPLAVLWQNMRALADGDHSVEIAGTDRRDEIGDMARSVLIFRDAAVENQKLATARVREQEVKNQRTEQIAELCRLFERNAEESLESFVHASSE
;
A
#
# COMPACT_ATOMS: atom_id res chain seq x y z
N GLN A 1 56.03 -12.07 34.17
CA GLN A 1 55.12 -13.15 33.75
C GLN A 1 53.66 -12.81 34.06
N LEU A 2 53.31 -12.43 35.30
CA LEU A 2 51.92 -12.10 35.70
C LEU A 2 51.30 -10.93 34.91
N LEU A 3 52.06 -9.85 34.65
CA LEU A 3 51.60 -8.72 33.83
C LEU A 3 51.33 -9.08 32.35
N ILE A 4 52.11 -10.00 31.78
CA ILE A 4 51.92 -10.45 30.39
C ILE A 4 50.65 -11.33 30.32
N ALA A 5 50.44 -12.18 31.33
CA ALA A 5 49.25 -13.01 31.43
C ALA A 5 47.97 -12.16 31.59
N THR A 6 48.00 -11.12 32.44
CA THR A 6 46.84 -10.22 32.61
C THR A 6 46.56 -9.39 31.37
N ALA A 7 47.59 -8.86 30.70
CA ALA A 7 47.43 -8.15 29.43
C ALA A 7 46.84 -9.04 28.33
N GLY A 8 47.30 -10.30 28.22
CA GLY A 8 46.74 -11.28 27.30
C GLY A 8 45.26 -11.58 27.58
N PHE A 9 44.89 -11.74 28.86
CA PHE A 9 43.51 -11.96 29.26
C PHE A 9 42.58 -10.78 28.90
N ILE A 10 43.03 -9.54 29.17
CA ILE A 10 42.28 -8.33 28.80
C ILE A 10 42.10 -8.24 27.28
N ALA A 11 43.16 -8.51 26.51
CA ALA A 11 43.08 -8.49 25.05
C ALA A 11 42.06 -9.51 24.50
N ILE A 12 42.01 -10.72 25.07
CA ILE A 12 41.02 -11.74 24.69
C ILE A 12 39.60 -11.26 25.02
N LEU A 13 39.37 -10.72 26.23
CA LEU A 13 38.05 -10.21 26.62
C LEU A 13 37.57 -9.10 25.69
N LEU A 14 38.44 -8.14 25.36
CA LEU A 14 38.11 -7.07 24.42
C LEU A 14 37.81 -7.63 23.02
N GLY A 15 38.56 -8.63 22.57
CA GLY A 15 38.31 -9.33 21.31
C GLY A 15 36.95 -10.01 21.27
N VAL A 16 36.56 -10.70 22.35
CA VAL A 16 35.24 -11.36 22.47
C VAL A 16 34.10 -10.34 22.46
N ILE A 17 34.24 -9.25 23.23
CA ILE A 17 33.23 -8.18 23.27
C ILE A 17 33.08 -7.55 21.88
N PHE A 18 34.19 -7.22 21.23
CA PHE A 18 34.17 -6.64 19.89
C PHE A 18 33.49 -7.57 18.88
N PHE A 19 33.80 -8.86 18.92
CA PHE A 19 33.18 -9.86 18.05
C PHE A 19 31.68 -10.01 18.31
N ALA A 20 31.27 -10.07 19.59
CA ALA A 20 29.86 -10.14 19.99
C ALA A 20 29.06 -8.92 19.49
N CYS A 21 29.58 -7.71 19.71
CA CYS A 21 28.96 -6.47 19.22
C CYS A 21 28.78 -6.47 17.69
N ARG A 22 29.83 -6.88 16.96
CA ARG A 22 29.77 -6.97 15.49
C ARG A 22 28.74 -8.01 15.00
N MET A 23 28.66 -9.15 15.67
CA MET A 23 27.68 -10.19 15.35
C MET A 23 26.24 -9.70 15.61
N MET A 24 26.01 -9.00 16.73
CA MET A 24 24.69 -8.51 17.10
C MET A 24 24.21 -7.42 16.14
N GLY A 25 25.09 -6.50 15.74
CA GLY A 25 24.77 -5.47 14.75
C GLY A 25 24.36 -6.02 13.40
N THR A 26 25.02 -7.08 12.93
CA THR A 26 24.72 -7.71 11.63
C THR A 26 23.50 -8.63 11.65
N ARG A 27 23.21 -9.28 12.79
CA ARG A 27 22.10 -10.25 12.88
C ARG A 27 20.77 -9.64 13.30
N LEU A 28 20.80 -8.57 14.12
CA LEU A 28 19.60 -7.93 14.67
C LEU A 28 19.45 -6.49 14.18
N THR A 29 20.41 -5.62 14.53
CA THR A 29 20.24 -4.17 14.38
C THR A 29 20.07 -3.73 12.92
N ALA A 30 20.95 -4.20 12.03
CA ALA A 30 20.88 -3.84 10.62
C ALA A 30 19.58 -4.36 9.94
N PRO A 31 19.19 -5.64 10.09
CA PRO A 31 17.90 -6.13 9.57
C PRO A 31 16.68 -5.38 10.11
N LEU A 32 16.66 -5.04 11.41
CA LEU A 32 15.57 -4.27 12.00
C LEU A 32 15.49 -2.85 11.43
N ALA A 33 16.64 -2.21 11.21
CA ALA A 33 16.69 -0.89 10.58
C ALA A 33 16.16 -0.92 9.14
N VAL A 34 16.44 -1.99 8.39
CA VAL A 34 15.89 -2.18 7.02
C VAL A 34 14.37 -2.37 7.07
N LEU A 35 13.86 -3.21 7.97
CA LEU A 35 12.40 -3.39 8.12
C LEU A 35 11.70 -2.09 8.52
N TRP A 36 12.32 -1.31 9.41
CA TRP A 36 11.80 0.00 9.79
C TRP A 36 11.76 0.97 8.61
N GLN A 37 12.80 1.04 7.79
CA GLN A 37 12.84 1.87 6.58
C GLN A 37 11.77 1.46 5.57
N ASN A 38 11.61 0.15 5.34
CA ASN A 38 10.58 -0.37 4.45
C ASN A 38 9.18 0.02 4.92
N MET A 39 8.90 -0.12 6.23
CA MET A 39 7.60 0.27 6.77
C MET A 39 7.37 1.79 6.70
N ARG A 40 8.42 2.60 6.90
CA ARG A 40 8.38 4.06 6.71
C ARG A 40 7.99 4.40 5.28
N ALA A 41 8.64 3.79 4.29
CA ALA A 41 8.35 4.02 2.87
C ALA A 41 6.91 3.63 2.51
N LEU A 42 6.42 2.49 3.00
CA LEU A 42 5.02 2.08 2.82
C LEU A 42 4.04 3.09 3.43
N ALA A 43 4.35 3.61 4.62
CA ALA A 43 3.51 4.63 5.27
C ALA A 43 3.52 5.96 4.50
N ASP A 44 4.62 6.30 3.83
CA ASP A 44 4.75 7.47 2.96
C ASP A 44 4.12 7.24 1.56
N GLY A 45 3.53 6.05 1.32
CA GLY A 45 2.81 5.69 0.09
C GLY A 45 3.68 5.07 -1.01
N ASP A 46 4.95 4.80 -0.74
CA ASP A 46 5.82 4.08 -1.67
C ASP A 46 5.61 2.57 -1.52
N HIS A 47 4.79 2.01 -2.41
CA HIS A 47 4.51 0.58 -2.46
C HIS A 47 5.46 -0.20 -3.39
N SER A 48 6.46 0.45 -3.99
CA SER A 48 7.42 -0.19 -4.90
C SER A 48 8.60 -0.84 -4.18
N VAL A 49 8.73 -0.59 -2.88
CA VAL A 49 9.85 -1.08 -2.07
C VAL A 49 9.93 -2.61 -2.03
N GLU A 50 11.14 -3.12 -2.25
CA GLU A 50 11.44 -4.54 -2.09
C GLU A 50 11.65 -4.89 -0.61
N ILE A 51 10.88 -5.86 -0.12
CA ILE A 51 11.01 -6.32 1.26
C ILE A 51 12.08 -7.42 1.34
N ALA A 52 13.29 -7.03 1.75
CA ALA A 52 14.41 -7.94 1.94
C ALA A 52 14.25 -8.82 3.21
N GLY A 53 14.90 -9.99 3.22
CA GLY A 53 14.96 -10.88 4.38
C GLY A 53 13.77 -11.82 4.57
N THR A 54 12.89 -11.94 3.57
CA THR A 54 11.72 -12.84 3.57
C THR A 54 12.11 -14.32 3.51
N ASP A 55 13.33 -14.63 3.09
CA ASP A 55 13.96 -15.96 3.06
C ASP A 55 14.53 -16.39 4.41
N ARG A 56 14.66 -15.47 5.38
CA ARG A 56 15.13 -15.78 6.73
C ARG A 56 14.15 -16.71 7.45
N ARG A 57 14.72 -17.63 8.22
CA ARG A 57 13.99 -18.66 8.97
C ARG A 57 13.86 -18.35 10.47
N ASP A 58 14.08 -17.10 10.84
CA ASP A 58 13.95 -16.59 12.20
C ASP A 58 12.76 -15.61 12.30
N GLU A 59 12.55 -15.09 13.50
CA GLU A 59 11.46 -14.15 13.81
C GLU A 59 11.56 -12.86 12.99
N ILE A 60 12.78 -12.44 12.64
CA ILE A 60 13.01 -11.30 11.75
C ILE A 60 12.50 -11.60 10.34
N GLY A 61 12.68 -12.84 9.87
CA GLY A 61 12.06 -13.32 8.63
C GLY A 61 10.53 -13.34 8.68
N ASP A 62 9.94 -13.75 9.80
CA ASP A 62 8.48 -13.70 9.99
C ASP A 62 7.95 -12.27 9.92
N MET A 63 8.67 -11.33 10.53
CA MET A 63 8.37 -9.90 10.43
C MET A 63 8.49 -9.39 8.98
N ALA A 64 9.56 -9.76 8.26
CA ALA A 64 9.74 -9.40 6.85
C ALA A 64 8.58 -9.90 5.99
N ARG A 65 8.15 -11.15 6.15
CA ARG A 65 6.98 -11.71 5.46
C ARG A 65 5.69 -10.98 5.81
N SER A 66 5.53 -10.54 7.06
CA SER A 66 4.36 -9.75 7.46
C SER A 66 4.34 -8.38 6.77
N VAL A 67 5.49 -7.69 6.72
CA VAL A 67 5.62 -6.41 6.00
C VAL A 67 5.33 -6.58 4.50
N LEU A 68 5.77 -7.70 3.91
CA LEU A 68 5.44 -8.06 2.53
C LEU A 68 3.92 -8.13 2.29
N ILE A 69 3.20 -8.82 3.17
CA ILE A 69 1.73 -8.91 3.10
C ILE A 69 1.09 -7.52 3.20
N PHE A 70 1.59 -6.65 4.09
CA PHE A 70 1.09 -5.28 4.22
C PHE A 70 1.29 -4.46 2.95
N ARG A 71 2.47 -4.52 2.33
CA ARG A 71 2.71 -3.86 1.04
C ARG A 71 1.75 -4.36 -0.02
N ASP A 72 1.63 -5.67 -0.17
CA ASP A 72 0.80 -6.27 -1.23
C ASP A 72 -0.68 -5.90 -1.03
N ALA A 73 -1.16 -5.86 0.22
CA ALA A 73 -2.48 -5.35 0.56
C ALA A 73 -2.65 -3.86 0.24
N ALA A 74 -1.63 -3.03 0.47
CA ALA A 74 -1.66 -1.61 0.15
C ALA A 74 -1.74 -1.36 -1.37
N VAL A 75 -0.97 -2.12 -2.16
CA VAL A 75 -1.05 -2.10 -3.63
C VAL A 75 -2.44 -2.50 -4.11
N GLU A 76 -3.01 -3.57 -3.56
CA GLU A 76 -4.33 -4.03 -3.96
C GLU A 76 -5.43 -3.03 -3.60
N ASN A 77 -5.38 -2.45 -2.40
CA ASN A 77 -6.29 -1.39 -2.00
C ASN A 77 -6.22 -0.17 -2.92
N GLN A 78 -5.02 0.21 -3.37
CA GLN A 78 -4.85 1.30 -4.33
C GLN A 78 -5.52 0.98 -5.68
N LYS A 79 -5.33 -0.24 -6.20
CA LYS A 79 -5.99 -0.70 -7.43
C LYS A 79 -7.51 -0.68 -7.30
N LEU A 80 -8.03 -1.19 -6.18
CA LEU A 80 -9.46 -1.21 -5.90
C LEU A 80 -10.04 0.21 -5.78
N ALA A 81 -9.30 1.14 -5.15
CA ALA A 81 -9.70 2.54 -5.06
C ALA A 81 -9.81 3.17 -6.46
N THR A 82 -8.81 2.96 -7.33
CA THR A 82 -8.86 3.43 -8.72
C THR A 82 -10.04 2.81 -9.49
N ALA A 83 -10.30 1.51 -9.32
CA ALA A 83 -11.42 0.84 -9.96
C ALA A 83 -12.78 1.41 -9.50
N ARG A 84 -12.94 1.70 -8.20
CA ARG A 84 -14.16 2.31 -7.65
C ARG A 84 -14.41 3.71 -8.19
N VAL A 85 -13.37 4.54 -8.30
CA VAL A 85 -13.50 5.88 -8.91
C VAL A 85 -13.99 5.76 -10.36
N ARG A 86 -13.43 4.82 -11.12
CA ARG A 86 -13.85 4.58 -12.51
C ARG A 86 -15.28 4.07 -12.61
N GLU A 87 -15.69 3.16 -11.74
CA GLU A 87 -17.05 2.64 -11.70
C GLU A 87 -18.06 3.75 -11.34
N GLN A 88 -17.70 4.61 -10.39
CA GLN A 88 -18.54 5.74 -10.01
C GLN A 88 -18.70 6.73 -11.17
N GLU A 89 -17.63 7.03 -11.90
CA GLU A 89 -17.67 7.88 -13.09
C GLU A 89 -18.62 7.31 -14.16
N VAL A 90 -18.52 6.01 -14.45
CA VAL A 90 -19.44 5.34 -15.39
C VAL A 90 -20.89 5.39 -14.91
N LYS A 91 -21.14 5.22 -13.60
CA LYS A 91 -22.49 5.33 -13.03
C LYS A 91 -23.04 6.75 -13.15
N ASN A 92 -22.22 7.78 -12.90
CA ASN A 92 -22.61 9.17 -13.04
C ASN A 92 -23.00 9.48 -14.49
N GLN A 93 -22.17 9.09 -15.46
CA GLN A 93 -22.46 9.26 -16.90
C GLN A 93 -23.77 8.58 -17.32
N ARG A 94 -24.01 7.34 -16.84
CA ARG A 94 -25.29 6.66 -17.11
C ARG A 94 -26.49 7.39 -16.52
N THR A 95 -26.33 7.95 -15.32
CA THR A 95 -27.40 8.69 -14.64
C THR A 95 -27.74 9.96 -15.42
N GLU A 96 -26.73 10.68 -15.91
CA GLU A 96 -26.90 11.86 -16.75
C GLU A 96 -27.60 11.52 -18.08
N GLN A 97 -27.18 10.45 -18.75
CA GLN A 97 -27.82 9.98 -19.98
C GLN A 97 -29.30 9.64 -19.78
N ILE A 98 -29.63 8.93 -18.69
CA ILE A 98 -31.02 8.60 -18.37
C ILE A 98 -31.82 9.88 -18.09
N ALA A 99 -31.26 10.83 -17.34
CA ALA A 99 -31.92 12.10 -17.06
C ALA A 99 -32.18 12.90 -18.34
N GLU A 100 -31.25 12.90 -19.29
CA GLU A 100 -31.43 13.54 -20.60
C GLU A 100 -32.53 12.85 -21.41
N LEU A 101 -32.56 11.52 -21.46
CA LEU A 101 -33.61 10.76 -22.13
C LEU A 101 -34.99 11.04 -21.54
N CYS A 102 -35.11 11.11 -20.20
CA CYS A 102 -36.38 11.46 -19.55
C CYS A 102 -36.85 12.87 -19.94
N ARG A 103 -35.96 13.88 -19.94
CA ARG A 103 -36.31 15.25 -20.36
C ARG A 103 -36.71 15.31 -21.83
N LEU A 104 -36.03 14.55 -22.69
CA LEU A 104 -36.37 14.50 -24.12
C LEU A 104 -37.74 13.83 -24.33
N PHE A 105 -38.02 12.76 -23.59
CA PHE A 105 -39.33 12.13 -23.59
C PHE A 105 -40.44 13.08 -23.12
N GLU A 106 -40.25 13.79 -22.01
CA GLU A 106 -41.21 14.77 -21.49
C GLU A 106 -41.53 15.87 -22.53
N ARG A 107 -40.51 16.45 -23.16
CA ARG A 107 -40.71 17.46 -24.23
C ARG A 107 -41.48 16.89 -25.41
N ASN A 108 -41.13 15.69 -25.88
CA ASN A 108 -41.80 15.07 -27.01
C ASN A 108 -43.28 14.74 -26.69
N ALA A 109 -43.57 14.35 -25.44
CA ALA A 109 -44.93 14.10 -24.99
C ALA A 109 -45.76 15.40 -24.94
N GLU A 110 -45.19 16.50 -24.46
CA GLU A 110 -45.83 17.82 -24.45
C GLU A 110 -46.14 18.31 -25.87
N GLU A 111 -45.16 18.26 -26.78
CA GLU A 111 -45.34 18.64 -28.19
C GLU A 111 -46.42 17.81 -28.88
N SER A 112 -46.45 16.49 -28.64
CA SER A 112 -47.48 15.61 -29.18
C SER A 112 -48.87 15.98 -28.63
N LEU A 113 -48.98 16.28 -27.33
CA LEU A 113 -50.23 16.69 -26.69
C LEU A 113 -50.73 18.03 -27.23
N GLU A 114 -49.85 19.02 -27.40
CA GLU A 114 -50.18 20.31 -28.02
C GLU A 114 -50.69 20.14 -29.45
N SER A 115 -50.01 19.31 -30.26
CA SER A 115 -50.43 19.05 -31.64
C SER A 115 -51.83 18.41 -31.71
N PHE A 116 -52.16 17.51 -30.77
CA PHE A 116 -53.46 16.84 -30.71
C PHE A 116 -54.58 17.80 -30.29
N VAL A 117 -54.30 18.71 -29.34
CA VAL A 117 -55.23 19.76 -28.91
C VAL A 117 -55.49 20.76 -30.05
N HIS A 118 -54.45 21.18 -30.76
CA HIS A 118 -54.59 22.07 -31.91
C HIS A 118 -55.42 21.44 -33.04
N ALA A 119 -55.19 20.16 -33.34
CA ALA A 119 -55.91 19.44 -34.39
C ALA A 119 -57.39 19.12 -34.06
N SER A 120 -57.74 19.03 -32.77
CA SER A 120 -59.13 18.76 -32.33
C SER A 120 -59.97 20.03 -32.17
N SER A 121 -59.34 21.21 -32.24
CA SER A 121 -59.98 22.52 -32.09
C SER A 121 -60.34 23.18 -33.42
N GLU A 122 -59.99 22.52 -34.54
CA GLU A 122 -60.33 22.87 -35.93
C GLU A 122 -61.38 21.89 -36.47
#